data_AF-A0A7W5D847-F1
#
_entry.id   AF-A0A7W5D847-F1
#
_cell.length_a   1.000
_cell.length_b   1.000
_cell.length_c   1.000
_cell.angle_alpha   90.00
_cell.angle_beta   90.00
_cell.angle_gamma   90.00
#
_symmetry.space_group_name_H-M   'P 1'
#
loop_
_entity.id
_entity.type
_entity.pdbx_description
1 polymer ?
#
loop_
_entity_poly.entity_id
_entity_poly.type
_entity_poly.pdbx_seq_one_letter_code
_entity_poly.pdbx_strand_id
1 'polypeptide(L)'
;MSYYDCDFAPGALEVTVSDLLIATPDFCDPLIDQGVHQVLKLLREQQGMDAAFACEVVDGQRVTHRSQMTLRAQFIDEQAEPLEMAFCRQVLNARVPAGCYLSAPVVVNGGIYGTLYSFSFNPDPALEARDLKKLEMAAQLAARLISERRPRPAAPVAQNTAAPVQHRSEAHAA
;
A
#
# COMPACT_ATOMS: atom_id res chain seq x y z
N MET A 1 41.41 2.62 -23.63
CA MET A 1 40.46 2.49 -22.51
C MET A 1 39.10 2.94 -23.00
N SER A 2 38.31 2.04 -23.58
CA SER A 2 36.90 2.29 -23.91
C SER A 2 36.07 2.02 -22.67
N TYR A 3 35.18 2.95 -22.32
CA TYR A 3 34.59 3.02 -20.99
C TYR A 3 33.17 2.45 -20.87
N TYR A 4 32.57 1.89 -21.93
CA TYR A 4 31.20 1.34 -21.85
C TYR A 4 30.97 0.25 -22.90
N ASP A 5 31.33 -0.99 -22.60
CA ASP A 5 30.71 -2.18 -23.20
C ASP A 5 29.75 -2.74 -22.14
N CYS A 6 28.53 -2.21 -22.13
CA CYS A 6 27.44 -2.83 -21.39
C CYS A 6 26.82 -3.90 -22.31
N ASP A 7 27.30 -5.13 -22.21
CA ASP A 7 26.72 -6.32 -22.85
C ASP A 7 25.35 -6.66 -22.24
N PHE A 8 24.37 -5.77 -22.39
CA PHE A 8 22.98 -6.11 -22.13
C PHE A 8 22.46 -6.86 -23.35
N ALA A 9 22.33 -8.18 -23.24
CA ALA A 9 21.51 -8.93 -24.18
C ALA A 9 20.11 -8.30 -24.21
N PRO A 10 19.52 -8.01 -25.38
CA PRO A 10 18.22 -7.34 -25.48
C PRO A 10 17.06 -8.11 -24.81
N GLY A 11 17.25 -9.39 -24.45
CA GLY A 11 16.32 -10.19 -23.64
C GLY A 11 16.58 -10.18 -22.13
N ALA A 12 17.59 -9.44 -21.64
CA ALA A 12 17.89 -9.31 -20.21
C ALA A 12 17.02 -8.25 -19.50
N LEU A 13 16.19 -7.51 -20.24
CA LEU A 13 15.13 -6.67 -19.67
C LEU A 13 13.79 -7.41 -19.79
N GLU A 14 13.38 -8.06 -18.71
CA GLU A 14 11.97 -8.42 -18.52
C GLU A 14 11.24 -7.14 -18.08
N VAL A 15 10.43 -6.57 -18.98
CA VAL A 15 9.66 -5.35 -18.72
C VAL A 15 8.25 -5.74 -18.30
N THR A 16 7.93 -5.53 -17.03
CA THR A 16 6.58 -5.67 -16.52
C THR A 16 5.87 -4.32 -16.57
N VAL A 17 4.70 -4.25 -17.22
CA VAL A 17 3.85 -3.05 -17.18
C VAL A 17 3.01 -3.14 -15.91
N SER A 18 3.30 -2.27 -14.96
CA SER A 18 2.46 -2.09 -13.76
C SER A 18 1.46 -0.97 -13.98
N ASP A 19 0.19 -1.25 -13.70
CA ASP A 19 -0.86 -0.23 -13.65
C ASP A 19 -0.88 0.39 -12.25
N LEU A 20 -0.98 1.71 -12.18
CA LEU A 20 -1.18 2.44 -10.93
C LEU A 20 -2.65 2.86 -10.85
N LEU A 21 -3.41 2.23 -9.93
CA LEU A 21 -4.78 2.68 -9.65
C LEU A 21 -4.74 3.82 -8.65
N ILE A 22 -5.56 4.85 -8.90
CA ILE A 22 -5.54 6.14 -8.22
C ILE A 22 -6.94 6.52 -7.73
N ALA A 23 -7.01 7.12 -6.54
CA ALA A 23 -8.19 7.86 -6.10
C ALA A 23 -7.80 9.22 -5.50
N THR A 24 -8.64 10.20 -5.73
CA THR A 24 -8.64 11.53 -5.11
C THR A 24 -10.05 11.79 -4.55
N PRO A 25 -10.29 12.93 -3.89
CA PRO A 25 -11.65 13.29 -3.50
C PRO A 25 -12.61 13.50 -4.70
N ASP A 26 -12.08 13.81 -5.88
CA ASP A 26 -12.86 14.14 -7.08
C ASP A 26 -12.93 13.00 -8.11
N PHE A 27 -12.01 12.03 -8.01
CA PHE A 27 -11.91 10.91 -8.93
C PHE A 27 -11.60 9.60 -8.19
N CYS A 28 -12.08 8.47 -8.69
CA CYS A 28 -11.74 7.17 -8.13
C CYS A 28 -11.77 6.12 -9.23
N ASP A 29 -10.66 5.40 -9.41
CA ASP A 29 -10.66 4.27 -10.32
C ASP A 29 -11.67 3.20 -9.89
N PRO A 30 -12.40 2.56 -10.84
CA PRO A 30 -13.49 1.62 -10.51
C PRO A 30 -13.07 0.39 -9.68
N LEU A 31 -11.79 0.02 -9.75
CA LEU A 31 -11.23 -1.14 -9.05
C LEU A 31 -10.83 -0.85 -7.58
N ILE A 32 -10.92 0.41 -7.15
CA ILE A 32 -10.66 0.83 -5.77
C ILE A 32 -11.97 0.75 -4.97
N ASP A 33 -11.89 0.18 -3.76
CA ASP A 33 -13.02 0.16 -2.83
C ASP A 33 -13.52 1.58 -2.50
N GLN A 34 -14.84 1.75 -2.56
CA GLN A 34 -15.49 3.05 -2.32
C GLN A 34 -15.21 3.62 -0.92
N GLY A 35 -14.86 2.79 0.06
CA GLY A 35 -14.44 3.22 1.39
C GLY A 35 -13.22 4.14 1.36
N VAL A 36 -12.28 3.92 0.43
CA VAL A 36 -11.11 4.80 0.25
C VAL A 36 -11.58 6.18 -0.20
N HIS A 37 -12.41 6.24 -1.24
CA HIS A 37 -12.89 7.51 -1.80
C HIS A 37 -13.74 8.30 -0.79
N GLN A 38 -14.55 7.63 0.03
CA GLN A 38 -15.30 8.23 1.13
C GLN A 38 -14.37 8.91 2.15
N VAL A 39 -13.28 8.24 2.53
CA VAL A 39 -12.29 8.78 3.45
C VAL A 39 -11.57 9.98 2.85
N LEU A 40 -11.19 9.94 1.58
CA LEU A 40 -10.54 11.07 0.91
C LEU A 40 -11.44 12.32 0.90
N LYS A 41 -12.73 12.16 0.63
CA LYS A 41 -13.72 13.26 0.71
C LYS A 41 -13.83 13.81 2.13
N LEU A 42 -13.97 12.93 3.12
CA LEU A 42 -14.04 13.31 4.53
C LEU A 42 -12.81 14.11 4.97
N LEU A 43 -11.63 13.66 4.56
CA LEU A 43 -10.36 14.30 4.90
C LEU A 43 -10.28 15.73 4.37
N ARG A 44 -10.68 15.93 3.11
CA ARG A 44 -10.77 17.26 2.50
C ARG A 44 -11.83 18.13 3.17
N GLU A 45 -13.05 17.62 3.32
CA GLU A 45 -14.21 18.40 3.75
C GLU A 45 -14.19 18.74 5.25
N GLN A 46 -13.73 17.82 6.09
CA GLN A 46 -13.79 17.99 7.56
C GLN A 46 -12.46 18.41 8.18
N GLN A 47 -11.33 18.03 7.57
CA GLN A 47 -10.01 18.28 8.13
C GLN A 47 -9.19 19.27 7.30
N GLY A 48 -9.71 19.70 6.14
CA GLY A 48 -9.04 20.63 5.24
C GLY A 48 -7.73 20.07 4.67
N MET A 49 -7.60 18.75 4.59
CA MET A 49 -6.38 18.09 4.12
C MET A 49 -6.67 17.33 2.83
N ASP A 50 -6.00 17.74 1.75
CA ASP A 50 -6.04 17.04 0.47
C ASP A 50 -5.12 15.82 0.50
N ALA A 51 -5.65 14.69 0.05
CA ALA A 51 -4.90 13.45 -0.05
C ALA A 51 -5.30 12.70 -1.32
N ALA A 52 -4.40 11.85 -1.79
CA ALA A 52 -4.61 10.91 -2.86
C ALA A 52 -4.30 9.50 -2.37
N PHE A 53 -4.86 8.50 -3.02
CA PHE A 53 -4.54 7.10 -2.81
C PHE A 53 -3.92 6.54 -4.09
N ALA A 54 -2.92 5.68 -3.94
CA ALA A 54 -2.43 4.87 -5.05
C ALA A 54 -2.15 3.43 -4.63
N CYS A 55 -2.29 2.50 -5.58
CA CYS A 55 -1.81 1.13 -5.44
C CYS A 55 -1.34 0.58 -6.79
N GLU A 56 -0.27 -0.20 -6.75
CA GLU A 56 0.25 -0.89 -7.92
C GLU A 56 -0.51 -2.20 -8.19
N VAL A 57 -0.74 -2.48 -9.47
CA VAL A 57 -1.40 -3.68 -9.96
C VAL A 57 -0.62 -4.23 -11.15
N VAL A 58 -0.32 -5.53 -11.12
CA VAL A 58 0.29 -6.28 -12.23
C VAL A 58 -0.61 -7.47 -12.53
N ASP A 59 -0.97 -7.65 -13.80
CA ASP A 59 -1.89 -8.72 -14.25
C ASP A 59 -3.21 -8.76 -13.47
N GLY A 60 -3.74 -7.59 -13.11
CA GLY A 60 -4.96 -7.44 -12.32
C GLY A 60 -4.82 -7.81 -10.84
N GLN A 61 -3.62 -8.18 -10.37
CA GLN A 61 -3.31 -8.46 -8.98
C GLN A 61 -2.59 -7.30 -8.33
N ARG A 62 -3.01 -6.93 -7.11
CA ARG A 62 -2.35 -5.87 -6.33
C ARG A 62 -0.93 -6.32 -5.96
N VAL A 63 0.06 -5.48 -6.27
CA VAL A 63 1.43 -5.71 -5.86
C VAL A 63 1.63 -5.07 -4.49
N THR A 64 2.00 -5.89 -3.50
CA THR A 64 2.49 -5.36 -2.23
C THR A 64 3.99 -5.18 -2.36
N HIS A 65 4.42 -3.94 -2.64
CA HIS A 65 5.83 -3.63 -2.68
C HIS A 65 6.40 -3.79 -1.25
N ARG A 66 7.22 -4.83 -1.04
CA ARG A 66 7.96 -5.06 0.22
C ARG A 66 9.18 -4.15 0.33
N SER A 67 9.07 -2.90 -0.09
CA SER A 67 10.02 -1.89 0.34
C SER A 67 9.80 -1.65 1.84
N GLN A 68 10.81 -1.16 2.55
CA GLN A 68 10.81 -0.93 4.00
C GLN A 68 9.84 0.20 4.42
N MET A 69 8.63 0.26 3.87
CA MET A 69 7.58 1.16 4.32
C MET A 69 7.17 0.74 5.73
N THR A 70 7.30 1.68 6.66
CA THR A 70 6.79 1.48 8.01
C THR A 70 5.27 1.32 7.93
N LEU A 71 4.66 0.53 8.82
CA LEU A 71 3.19 0.36 8.87
C LEU A 71 2.48 1.60 9.47
N ARG A 72 3.12 2.77 9.43
CA ARG A 72 2.68 4.02 10.04
C ARG A 72 2.82 5.15 9.04
N ALA A 73 2.18 6.27 9.34
CA ALA A 73 2.37 7.47 8.56
C ALA A 73 3.78 8.03 8.74
N GLN A 74 4.38 8.50 7.66
CA GLN A 74 5.73 9.07 7.63
C GLN A 74 5.87 10.16 6.57
N PHE A 75 6.95 10.92 6.63
CA PHE A 75 7.39 11.71 5.49
C PHE A 75 8.01 10.80 4.42
N ILE A 76 7.80 11.15 3.15
CA ILE A 76 8.37 10.42 2.02
C ILE A 76 9.85 10.76 1.90
N ASP A 77 10.70 9.74 1.76
CA ASP A 77 12.08 9.94 1.35
C ASP A 77 12.12 10.07 -0.18
N GLU A 78 12.17 11.32 -0.66
CA GLU A 78 12.11 11.63 -2.09
C GLU A 78 13.26 11.06 -2.91
N GLN A 79 14.40 10.74 -2.26
CA GLN A 79 15.54 10.14 -2.94
C GLN A 79 15.36 8.63 -3.13
N ALA A 80 14.64 7.99 -2.21
CA ALA A 80 14.35 6.55 -2.26
C ALA A 80 13.08 6.23 -3.06
N GLU A 81 12.14 7.18 -3.17
CA GLU A 81 10.79 6.98 -3.70
C GLU A 81 10.46 7.97 -4.86
N PRO A 82 11.18 7.90 -6.00
CA PRO A 82 11.03 8.86 -7.10
C PRO A 82 9.69 8.75 -7.83
N LEU A 83 9.06 7.57 -7.87
CA LEU A 83 7.77 7.36 -8.54
C LEU A 83 6.64 7.96 -7.71
N GLU A 84 6.65 7.72 -6.40
CA GLU A 84 5.71 8.29 -5.43
C GLU A 84 5.79 9.81 -5.44
N MET A 85 7.00 10.36 -5.55
CA MET A 85 7.22 11.80 -5.69
C MET A 85 6.59 12.36 -6.97
N ALA A 86 6.83 11.72 -8.12
CA ALA A 86 6.24 12.13 -9.40
C ALA A 86 4.71 12.06 -9.36
N PHE A 87 4.17 10.98 -8.77
CA PHE A 87 2.74 10.81 -8.54
C PHE A 87 2.17 11.94 -7.68
N CYS A 88 2.76 12.22 -6.51
CA CYS A 88 2.26 13.23 -5.59
C CYS A 88 2.18 14.61 -6.25
N ARG A 89 3.22 15.00 -7.00
CA ARG A 89 3.25 16.27 -7.73
C ARG A 89 2.13 16.37 -8.76
N GLN A 90 1.88 15.28 -9.48
CA GLN A 90 0.89 15.26 -10.56
C GLN A 90 -0.55 15.18 -10.03
N VAL A 91 -0.78 14.42 -8.96
CA VAL A 91 -2.14 14.04 -8.52
C VAL A 91 -2.67 14.92 -7.40
N LEU A 92 -1.83 15.34 -6.46
CA LEU A 92 -2.27 16.23 -5.38
C LEU A 92 -2.44 17.68 -5.87
N ASN A 93 -2.03 18.00 -7.10
CA ASN A 93 -2.01 19.35 -7.67
C ASN A 93 -1.35 20.39 -6.74
N ALA A 94 -0.48 19.95 -5.84
CA ALA A 94 0.14 20.75 -4.80
C ALA A 94 1.58 21.10 -5.20
N ARG A 95 1.91 22.39 -5.15
CA ARG A 95 3.28 22.90 -5.34
C ARG A 95 3.94 23.14 -4.00
N VAL A 96 4.34 22.07 -3.34
CA VAL A 96 5.08 22.13 -2.06
C VAL A 96 6.56 21.81 -2.29
N PRO A 97 7.47 22.31 -1.43
CA PRO A 97 8.88 21.95 -1.49
C PRO A 97 9.12 20.46 -1.28
N ALA A 98 10.32 20.03 -1.67
CA ALA A 98 10.83 18.72 -1.31
C ALA A 98 10.87 18.55 0.22
N GLY A 99 10.55 17.35 0.72
CA GLY A 99 10.52 17.00 2.14
C GLY A 99 9.17 17.25 2.82
N CYS A 100 8.17 17.74 2.09
CA CYS A 100 6.85 18.06 2.64
C CYS A 100 5.79 16.98 2.40
N TYR A 101 6.09 15.96 1.59
CA TYR A 101 5.14 14.92 1.26
C TYR A 101 5.05 13.86 2.36
N LEU A 102 3.82 13.42 2.63
CA LEU A 102 3.47 12.44 3.63
C LEU A 102 2.92 11.19 2.94
N SER A 103 3.19 10.02 3.52
CA SER A 103 2.56 8.77 3.13
C SER A 103 2.00 8.04 4.35
N ALA A 104 0.93 7.27 4.18
CA ALA A 104 0.39 6.36 5.18
C ALA A 104 -0.18 5.10 4.52
N PRO A 105 0.33 3.89 4.86
CA PRO A 105 -0.15 2.66 4.25
C PRO A 105 -1.54 2.29 4.76
N VAL A 106 -2.41 1.87 3.85
CA VAL A 106 -3.71 1.28 4.15
C VAL A 106 -3.52 -0.24 4.28
N VAL A 107 -3.51 -0.75 5.50
CA VAL A 107 -3.25 -2.17 5.77
C VAL A 107 -4.57 -2.93 5.99
N VAL A 108 -4.83 -3.92 5.15
CA VAL A 108 -6.06 -4.75 5.19
C VAL A 108 -5.66 -6.21 5.32
N ASN A 109 -6.26 -6.93 6.28
CA ASN A 109 -6.00 -8.36 6.52
C ASN A 109 -4.53 -8.76 6.75
N GLY A 110 -3.67 -7.80 7.10
CA GLY A 110 -2.22 -7.99 7.31
C GLY A 110 -1.35 -7.69 6.09
N GLY A 111 -1.94 -7.26 4.96
CA GLY A 111 -1.23 -6.81 3.76
C GLY A 111 -1.50 -5.35 3.43
N ILE A 112 -0.57 -4.68 2.74
CA ILE A 112 -0.78 -3.32 2.27
C ILE A 112 -1.74 -3.38 1.07
N TYR A 113 -2.90 -2.75 1.22
CA TYR A 113 -3.90 -2.59 0.18
C TYR A 113 -3.53 -1.48 -0.83
N GLY A 114 -2.84 -0.45 -0.34
CA GLY A 114 -2.27 0.67 -1.07
C GLY A 114 -1.84 1.76 -0.08
N THR A 115 -1.51 2.94 -0.58
CA THR A 115 -0.94 4.03 0.23
C THR A 115 -1.71 5.32 0.02
N LEU A 116 -2.01 6.01 1.12
CA LEU A 116 -2.46 7.39 1.09
C LEU A 116 -1.25 8.32 1.04
N TYR A 117 -1.34 9.36 0.22
CA TYR A 117 -0.34 10.38 0.04
C TYR A 117 -0.95 11.75 0.29
N SER A 118 -0.22 12.63 0.95
CA SER A 118 -0.62 14.01 1.22
C SER A 118 0.64 14.87 1.35
N PHE A 119 0.50 16.09 1.85
CA PHE A 119 1.61 16.97 2.16
C PHE A 119 1.32 17.76 3.43
N SER A 120 2.36 18.13 4.16
CA SER A 120 2.33 19.15 5.20
C SER A 120 3.41 20.17 4.92
N PHE A 121 3.02 21.44 4.87
CA PHE A 121 3.95 22.55 4.70
C PHE A 121 3.75 23.51 5.86
N ASN A 122 4.26 23.12 7.03
CA ASN A 122 4.17 23.91 8.25
C ASN A 122 5.50 23.91 9.01
N PRO A 123 6.06 25.08 9.37
CA PRO A 123 7.32 25.15 10.11
C PRO A 123 7.19 24.72 11.59
N ASP A 124 5.98 24.53 12.11
CA ASP A 124 5.73 24.07 13.48
C ASP A 124 5.71 22.52 13.55
N PRO A 125 6.67 21.87 14.24
CA PRO A 125 6.72 20.41 14.36
C PRO A 125 5.48 19.79 15.01
N ALA A 126 4.76 20.53 15.87
CA ALA A 126 3.53 20.03 16.47
C ALA A 126 2.40 19.93 15.44
N LEU A 127 2.37 20.83 14.46
CA LEU A 127 1.41 20.81 13.37
C LEU A 127 1.75 19.72 12.33
N GLU A 128 3.02 19.51 12.02
CA GLU A 128 3.46 18.37 11.21
C GLU A 128 3.05 17.02 11.83
N ALA A 129 3.29 16.86 13.13
CA ALA A 129 2.87 15.66 13.87
C ALA A 129 1.35 15.46 13.84
N ARG A 130 0.58 16.56 13.88
CA ARG A 130 -0.88 16.54 13.74
C ARG A 130 -1.30 16.11 12.34
N ASP A 131 -0.65 16.59 11.28
CA ASP A 131 -0.97 16.22 9.91
C ASP A 131 -0.63 14.77 9.61
N LEU A 132 0.53 14.28 10.07
CA LEU A 132 0.86 12.85 10.06
C LEU A 132 -0.24 12.04 10.76
N LYS A 133 -0.70 12.50 11.93
CA LYS A 133 -1.74 11.78 12.66
C LYS A 133 -3.08 11.77 11.93
N LYS A 134 -3.47 12.88 11.28
CA LYS A 134 -4.68 12.92 10.45
C LYS A 134 -4.60 11.88 9.33
N LEU A 135 -3.46 11.80 8.64
CA LEU A 135 -3.26 10.88 7.52
C LEU A 135 -3.25 9.42 7.99
N GLU A 136 -2.61 9.14 9.12
CA GLU A 136 -2.61 7.81 9.74
C GLU A 136 -4.04 7.36 10.12
N MET A 137 -4.81 8.23 10.77
CA MET A 137 -6.20 7.94 11.14
C MET A 137 -7.08 7.72 9.91
N ALA A 138 -6.85 8.47 8.84
CA ALA A 138 -7.53 8.27 7.56
C ALA A 138 -7.20 6.90 6.96
N ALA A 139 -5.93 6.49 6.94
CA ALA A 139 -5.53 5.18 6.44
C ALA A 139 -6.18 4.04 7.24
N GLN A 140 -6.25 4.17 8.57
CA GLN A 140 -6.91 3.21 9.44
C GLN A 140 -8.43 3.14 9.19
N LEU A 141 -9.09 4.29 9.00
CA LEU A 141 -10.51 4.34 8.67
C LEU A 141 -10.79 3.70 7.30
N ALA A 142 -9.96 3.97 6.29
CA ALA A 142 -10.07 3.35 4.98
C ALA A 142 -9.93 1.82 5.08
N ALA A 143 -8.92 1.34 5.81
CA ALA A 143 -8.70 -0.09 6.04
C ALA A 143 -9.92 -0.77 6.71
N ARG A 144 -10.51 -0.11 7.71
CA ARG A 144 -11.71 -0.59 8.39
C ARG A 144 -12.89 -0.69 7.42
N LEU A 145 -13.16 0.37 6.67
CA LEU A 145 -14.26 0.42 5.70
C LEU A 145 -14.12 -0.62 4.58
N ILE A 146 -12.89 -0.90 4.14
CA ILE A 146 -12.61 -1.98 3.18
C ILE A 146 -12.91 -3.33 3.81
N SER A 147 -12.44 -3.56 5.04
CA SER A 147 -12.61 -4.84 5.75
C SER A 147 -14.07 -5.17 6.02
N GLU A 148 -14.90 -4.15 6.30
CA GLU A 148 -16.34 -4.30 6.49
C GLU A 148 -17.08 -4.71 5.20
N ARG A 149 -16.60 -4.25 4.03
CA ARG A 149 -17.20 -4.58 2.71
C ARG A 149 -16.65 -5.85 2.10
N ARG A 150 -15.40 -6.21 2.42
CA ARG A 150 -14.72 -7.43 1.98
C ARG A 150 -14.28 -8.23 3.21
N PRO A 151 -15.23 -8.88 3.91
CA PRO A 151 -14.90 -9.74 5.02
C PRO A 151 -13.96 -10.84 4.55
N ARG A 152 -12.93 -11.12 5.36
CA ARG A 152 -11.94 -12.17 5.09
C ARG A 152 -12.70 -13.48 4.79
N PRO A 153 -12.44 -14.19 3.68
CA PRO A 153 -12.92 -15.55 3.55
C PRO A 153 -12.37 -16.35 4.74
N ALA A 154 -13.27 -17.02 5.48
CA ALA A 154 -12.88 -17.80 6.64
C ALA A 154 -11.74 -18.73 6.25
N ALA A 155 -10.65 -18.73 7.02
CA ALA A 155 -9.59 -19.70 6.82
C ALA A 155 -10.22 -21.10 6.88
N PRO A 156 -9.85 -22.04 5.98
CA PRO A 156 -10.30 -23.41 6.12
C PRO A 156 -9.87 -23.89 7.51
N VAL A 157 -10.86 -24.23 8.34
CA VAL A 157 -10.63 -24.88 9.62
C VAL A 157 -9.86 -26.15 9.29
N ALA A 158 -8.58 -26.21 9.65
CA ALA A 158 -7.79 -27.42 9.56
C ALA A 158 -8.50 -28.49 10.40
N GLN A 159 -9.25 -29.36 9.73
CA GLN A 159 -9.83 -30.54 10.36
C GLN A 159 -8.66 -31.42 10.77
N ASN A 160 -8.32 -31.35 12.05
CA ASN A 160 -7.36 -32.21 12.70
C ASN A 160 -7.93 -33.64 12.69
N THR A 161 -7.79 -34.35 11.57
CA THR A 161 -7.98 -35.79 11.49
C THR A 161 -6.64 -36.43 11.80
N ALA A 162 -6.37 -36.62 13.10
CA ALA A 162 -5.36 -37.55 13.55
C ALA A 162 -5.79 -38.95 13.09
N ALA A 163 -5.11 -39.50 12.08
CA ALA A 163 -5.23 -40.90 11.71
C ALA A 163 -4.58 -41.77 12.81
N PRO A 164 -5.19 -42.89 13.24
CA PRO A 164 -4.57 -43.76 14.22
C PRO A 164 -3.43 -44.53 13.57
N VAL A 165 -2.23 -44.44 14.16
CA VAL A 165 -1.07 -45.26 13.80
C VAL A 165 -1.38 -46.71 14.21
N GLN A 166 -1.70 -47.56 13.24
CA GLN A 166 -1.73 -49.01 13.44
C GLN A 166 -0.30 -49.55 13.30
N HIS A 167 0.37 -49.82 14.42
CA HIS A 167 1.52 -50.71 14.42
C HIS A 167 1.05 -52.16 14.46
N ARG A 168 1.19 -52.81 13.31
CA ARG A 168 0.96 -54.22 13.05
C ARG A 168 1.89 -55.05 13.94
N SER A 169 1.28 -55.88 14.78
CA SER A 169 1.92 -57.03 15.43
C SER A 169 2.36 -58.02 14.35
N GLU A 170 3.65 -58.37 14.33
CA GLU A 170 4.11 -59.59 13.67
C GLU A 170 4.86 -60.44 14.69
N ALA A 171 4.27 -61.59 14.99
CA ALA A 171 4.88 -62.70 15.69
C ALA A 171 5.30 -63.76 14.65
N HIS A 172 6.56 -64.19 14.69
CA HIS A 172 7.08 -65.52 14.31
C HIS A 172 8.56 -65.54 14.76
N ALA A 173 9.00 -66.34 15.74
CA ALA A 173 9.07 -67.80 15.82
C ALA A 173 10.02 -68.42 14.77
N ALA A 174 11.30 -68.56 15.14
CA ALA A 174 12.10 -69.79 15.12
C ALA A 174 13.52 -69.50 15.63
#